data_AF-A0A2A2QFS4-F1
#
_entry.id   AF-A0A2A2QFS4-F1
#
_cell.length_a   1.000
_cell.length_b   1.000
_cell.length_c   1.000
_cell.angle_alpha   90.00
_cell.angle_beta   90.00
_cell.angle_gamma   90.00
#
_symmetry.space_group_name_H-M   'P 1'
#
loop_
_entity.id
_entity.type
_entity.pdbx_description
1 polymer ?
#
loop_
_entity_poly.entity_id
_entity_poly.type
_entity_poly.pdbx_seq_one_letter_code
_entity_poly.pdbx_strand_id
1 'polypeptide(L)'
;WKTTPRITFRNIAALGKFLGQPELQFQGRTRRVILSEQGFHTPEGPEGETLQAAAYCYAWHQVAGEPGIDAFILHRHVDHAQEGGLRLGLWTHTPGSVATPERRKPIYEVFRRADTPERDAAFAFALPLLGIESWNQRARAR
;
A
#
# COMPACT_ATOMS: atom_id res chain seq x y z
N TRP A 1 3.61 2.91 -18.59
CA TRP A 1 5.00 3.07 -19.04
C TRP A 1 5.11 4.01 -20.23
N LYS A 2 4.33 3.80 -21.31
CA LYS A 2 4.32 4.71 -22.49
C LYS A 2 3.95 6.18 -22.18
N THR A 3 3.25 6.44 -21.08
CA THR A 3 2.77 7.78 -20.67
C THR A 3 3.16 8.16 -19.24
N THR A 4 3.90 7.31 -18.53
CA THR A 4 4.33 7.56 -17.16
C THR A 4 5.58 6.73 -16.84
N PRO A 5 6.62 7.34 -16.25
CA PRO A 5 7.90 6.69 -16.02
C PRO A 5 7.86 5.66 -14.86
N ARG A 6 6.81 5.67 -14.03
CA ARG A 6 6.72 4.82 -12.83
C ARG A 6 5.36 4.13 -12.74
N ILE A 7 5.38 2.89 -12.28
CA ILE A 7 4.19 2.18 -11.82
C ILE A 7 4.09 2.37 -10.31
N THR A 8 2.90 2.73 -9.85
CA THR A 8 2.54 3.07 -8.47
C THR A 8 1.13 2.52 -8.20
N PHE A 9 0.65 2.56 -6.96
CA PHE A 9 -0.73 2.19 -6.67
C PHE A 9 -1.78 3.04 -7.40
N ARG A 10 -1.45 4.29 -7.78
CA ARG A 10 -2.36 5.18 -8.53
C ARG A 10 -2.62 4.72 -9.96
N ASN A 11 -1.74 3.87 -10.51
CA ASN A 11 -1.81 3.38 -11.88
C ASN A 11 -1.45 1.90 -11.97
N ILE A 12 -1.79 1.11 -10.95
CA ILE A 12 -1.36 -0.29 -10.82
C ILE A 12 -1.84 -1.17 -11.98
N ALA A 13 -3.00 -0.88 -12.58
CA ALA A 13 -3.49 -1.49 -13.83
C ALA A 13 -2.50 -1.45 -15.00
N ALA A 14 -1.55 -0.50 -14.99
CA ALA A 14 -0.50 -0.43 -15.99
C ALA A 14 0.48 -1.62 -15.90
N LEU A 15 0.59 -2.29 -14.75
CA LEU A 15 1.44 -3.45 -14.54
C LEU A 15 0.96 -4.64 -15.36
N GLY A 16 -0.32 -5.00 -15.26
CA GLY A 16 -0.90 -6.08 -16.06
C GLY A 16 -0.77 -5.82 -17.56
N LYS A 17 -1.02 -4.58 -18.00
CA LYS A 17 -0.83 -4.16 -19.40
C LYS A 17 0.63 -4.24 -19.86
N PHE A 18 1.58 -3.91 -18.98
CA PHE A 18 3.00 -4.02 -19.27
C PHE A 18 3.41 -5.48 -19.42
N LEU A 19 3.06 -6.34 -18.46
CA LEU A 19 3.39 -7.77 -18.48
C LEU A 19 2.64 -8.56 -19.56
N GLY A 20 1.53 -8.03 -20.07
CA GLY A 20 0.76 -8.64 -21.15
C GLY A 20 1.39 -8.48 -22.55
N GLN A 21 2.49 -7.74 -22.70
CA GLN A 21 3.21 -7.62 -23.97
C GLN A 21 3.74 -9.00 -24.41
N PRO A 22 3.67 -9.37 -25.71
CA PRO A 22 4.02 -10.71 -26.18
C PRO A 22 5.40 -11.21 -25.70
N GLU A 23 6.38 -10.31 -25.63
CA GLU A 23 7.75 -10.62 -25.24
C GLU A 23 7.89 -10.90 -23.72
N LEU A 24 6.92 -10.44 -22.93
CA LEU A 24 6.85 -10.59 -21.47
C LEU A 24 5.82 -11.64 -21.04
N GLN A 25 5.24 -12.39 -21.98
CA GLN A 25 4.40 -13.52 -21.66
C GLN A 25 5.23 -14.77 -21.36
N PHE A 26 4.65 -15.71 -20.64
CA PHE A 26 5.15 -17.06 -20.47
C PHE A 26 4.10 -18.03 -20.99
N GLN A 27 4.45 -18.87 -21.97
CA GLN A 27 3.52 -19.81 -22.60
C GLN A 27 2.23 -19.13 -23.12
N GLY A 28 2.36 -17.95 -23.73
CA GLY A 28 1.23 -17.17 -24.26
C GLY A 28 0.31 -16.55 -23.20
N ARG A 29 0.72 -16.55 -21.93
CA ARG A 29 -0.06 -16.00 -20.81
C ARG A 29 0.71 -14.88 -20.10
N THR A 30 -0.03 -13.91 -19.59
CA THR A 30 0.53 -12.85 -18.74
C THR A 30 1.02 -13.46 -17.42
N ARG A 31 2.23 -13.11 -17.00
CA ARG A 31 2.80 -13.58 -15.73
C ARG A 31 2.03 -13.02 -14.54
N ARG A 32 1.82 -13.87 -13.53
CA ARG A 32 1.23 -13.47 -12.24
C ARG A 32 2.24 -12.68 -11.42
N VAL A 33 1.75 -11.81 -10.55
CA VAL A 33 2.60 -10.93 -9.73
C VAL A 33 2.35 -11.16 -8.24
N ILE A 34 3.44 -11.23 -7.49
CA ILE A 34 3.45 -11.08 -6.04
C ILE A 34 4.08 -9.73 -5.72
N LEU A 35 3.37 -8.86 -5.03
CA LEU A 35 3.93 -7.65 -4.44
C LEU A 35 4.52 -8.02 -3.07
N SER A 36 5.75 -8.52 -3.07
CA SER A 36 6.36 -9.19 -1.92
C SER A 36 6.72 -8.26 -0.76
N GLU A 37 7.00 -6.99 -1.03
CA GLU A 37 7.40 -6.01 -0.02
C GLU A 37 6.89 -4.63 -0.40
N GLN A 38 5.76 -4.21 0.18
CA GLN A 38 5.19 -2.89 -0.06
C GLN A 38 5.10 -2.13 1.26
N GLY A 39 5.74 -0.96 1.35
CA GLY A 39 5.76 -0.15 2.56
C GLY A 39 5.23 1.25 2.33
N PHE A 40 4.62 1.82 3.37
CA PHE A 40 4.11 3.19 3.38
C PHE A 40 4.87 3.94 4.45
N HIS A 41 5.64 4.94 4.03
CA HIS A 41 6.35 5.81 4.96
C HIS A 41 5.36 6.67 5.73
N THR A 42 5.59 6.80 7.04
CA THR A 42 4.93 7.79 7.89
C THR A 42 5.62 9.12 7.70
N PRO A 43 5.00 10.12 7.01
CA PRO A 43 5.57 11.45 6.88
C PRO A 43 5.73 12.12 8.24
N GLU A 44 6.56 13.16 8.31
CA GLU A 44 6.65 13.99 9.52
C GLU A 44 5.35 14.75 9.79
N GLY A 45 5.12 15.09 11.05
CA GLY A 45 3.99 15.89 11.49
C GLY A 45 2.83 15.06 12.09
N PRO A 46 1.84 15.74 12.68
CA PRO A 46 0.78 15.10 13.47
C PRO A 46 -0.14 14.19 12.65
N GLU A 47 -0.24 14.41 11.35
CA GLU A 47 -1.08 13.60 10.45
C GLU A 47 -0.35 12.42 9.82
N GLY A 48 0.96 12.27 10.06
CA GLY A 48 1.82 11.33 9.34
C GLY A 48 1.33 9.89 9.40
N GLU A 49 0.93 9.41 10.57
CA GLU A 49 0.47 8.03 10.73
C GLU A 49 -0.92 7.79 10.13
N THR A 50 -1.77 8.81 10.13
CA THR A 50 -3.08 8.76 9.46
C THR A 50 -2.91 8.73 7.95
N LEU A 51 -1.98 9.52 7.40
CA LEU A 51 -1.59 9.49 5.99
C LEU A 51 -1.02 8.13 5.59
N GLN A 52 -0.20 7.53 6.45
CA GLN A 52 0.32 6.16 6.25
C GLN A 52 -0.83 5.15 6.13
N ALA A 53 -1.77 5.18 7.07
CA ALA A 53 -2.94 4.29 7.07
C ALA A 53 -3.83 4.49 5.85
N ALA A 54 -4.06 5.74 5.44
CA ALA A 54 -4.86 6.06 4.26
C ALA A 54 -4.19 5.60 2.96
N ALA A 55 -2.86 5.73 2.86
CA ALA A 55 -2.10 5.22 1.72
C ALA A 55 -2.22 3.70 1.59
N TYR A 56 -2.18 2.97 2.71
CA TYR A 56 -2.45 1.53 2.72
C TYR A 56 -3.87 1.20 2.28
N CYS A 57 -4.90 1.91 2.78
CA CYS A 57 -6.30 1.69 2.39
C CYS A 57 -6.48 1.82 0.87
N TYR A 58 -5.90 2.88 0.28
CA TYR A 58 -5.91 3.09 -1.16
C TYR A 58 -5.19 1.95 -1.89
N ALA A 59 -3.97 1.62 -1.49
CA ALA A 59 -3.19 0.57 -2.14
C ALA A 59 -3.89 -0.80 -2.09
N TRP A 60 -4.47 -1.17 -0.95
CA TRP A 60 -5.21 -2.41 -0.80
C TRP A 60 -6.38 -2.48 -1.80
N HIS A 61 -7.21 -1.42 -1.88
CA HIS A 61 -8.34 -1.40 -2.84
C HIS A 61 -7.87 -1.49 -4.29
N GLN A 62 -6.82 -0.74 -4.64
CA GLN A 62 -6.28 -0.75 -5.98
C GLN A 62 -5.74 -2.13 -6.36
N VAL A 63 -5.02 -2.80 -5.46
CA VAL A 63 -4.44 -4.12 -5.72
C VAL A 63 -5.51 -5.21 -5.74
N ALA A 64 -6.51 -5.16 -4.85
CA ALA A 64 -7.61 -6.12 -4.83
C ALA A 64 -8.43 -6.12 -6.14
N GLY A 65 -8.46 -4.98 -6.85
CA GLY A 65 -9.10 -4.85 -8.15
C GLY A 65 -8.26 -5.37 -9.34
N GLU A 66 -7.00 -5.77 -9.14
CA GLU A 66 -6.11 -6.19 -10.22
C GLU A 66 -6.03 -7.72 -10.33
N PRO A 67 -6.70 -8.33 -11.31
CA PRO A 67 -6.79 -9.78 -11.41
C PRO A 67 -5.45 -10.45 -11.70
N GLY A 68 -4.38 -9.71 -12.04
CA GLY A 68 -3.02 -10.21 -12.30
C GLY A 68 -2.14 -10.36 -11.06
N ILE A 69 -2.56 -9.82 -9.91
CA ILE A 69 -1.79 -9.82 -8.66
C ILE A 69 -2.35 -10.90 -7.73
N ASP A 70 -1.49 -11.81 -7.29
CA ASP A 70 -1.85 -12.93 -6.40
C ASP A 70 -1.67 -12.59 -4.92
N ALA A 71 -0.78 -11.66 -4.59
CA ALA A 71 -0.48 -11.32 -3.20
C ALA A 71 0.02 -9.89 -3.03
N PHE A 72 -0.40 -9.27 -1.92
CA PHE A 72 0.02 -7.95 -1.46
C PHE A 72 0.58 -8.06 -0.05
N ILE A 73 1.90 -8.09 0.07
CA ILE A 73 2.60 -8.31 1.33
C ILE A 73 3.14 -6.97 1.83
N LEU A 74 2.64 -6.55 3.00
CA LEU A 74 3.07 -5.32 3.63
C LEU A 74 4.45 -5.50 4.29
N HIS A 75 5.37 -4.60 3.97
CA HIS A 75 6.61 -4.37 4.71
C HIS A 75 6.39 -3.10 5.56
N ARG A 76 6.29 -3.17 6.89
CA ARG A 76 6.71 -4.26 7.81
C ARG A 76 5.92 -4.26 9.13
N HIS A 77 6.20 -5.22 10.00
CA HIS A 77 5.53 -5.33 11.31
C HIS A 77 5.85 -4.14 12.23
N VAL A 78 7.13 -3.83 12.46
CA VAL A 78 7.58 -2.73 13.34
C VAL A 78 8.46 -1.78 12.55
N ASP A 79 8.35 -0.48 12.81
CA ASP A 79 9.35 0.51 12.38
C ASP A 79 10.75 0.01 12.73
N HIS A 80 11.74 0.30 11.89
CA HIS A 80 13.07 -0.28 12.04
C HIS A 80 14.16 0.79 12.02
N ALA A 81 14.99 0.81 13.06
CA ALA A 81 15.99 1.86 13.24
C ALA A 81 17.04 1.92 12.11
N GLN A 82 17.22 0.81 11.38
CA GLN A 82 18.19 0.70 10.28
C GLN A 82 17.52 0.71 8.88
N GLU A 83 16.29 1.21 8.76
CA GLU A 83 15.55 1.29 7.48
C GLU A 83 15.83 2.60 6.70
N GLY A 84 17.06 3.15 6.79
CA GLY A 84 17.41 4.39 6.10
C GLY A 84 16.50 5.59 6.44
N GLY A 85 15.95 5.63 7.66
CA GLY A 85 15.02 6.66 8.12
C GLY A 85 13.54 6.40 7.80
N LEU A 86 13.20 5.32 7.10
CA LEU A 86 11.81 5.00 6.79
C LEU A 86 11.06 4.42 8.00
N ARG A 87 9.86 4.96 8.25
CA ARG A 87 8.90 4.48 9.26
C ARG A 87 7.73 3.77 8.59
N LEU A 88 7.90 2.47 8.30
CA LEU A 88 6.98 1.64 7.51
C LEU A 88 6.08 0.71 8.33
N GLY A 89 6.34 0.61 9.63
CA GLY A 89 5.76 -0.37 10.54
C GLY A 89 4.27 -0.20 10.76
N LEU A 90 3.62 -1.31 11.13
CA LEU A 90 2.32 -1.32 11.83
C LEU A 90 2.45 -0.84 13.28
N TRP A 91 3.64 -0.96 13.85
CA TRP A 91 4.02 -0.52 15.19
C TRP A 91 5.18 0.48 15.12
N THR A 92 5.24 1.41 16.07
CA THR A 92 6.49 2.13 16.37
C THR A 92 7.49 1.17 17.00
N HIS A 93 8.79 1.50 16.93
CA HIS A 93 9.81 0.81 17.70
C HIS A 93 10.09 1.55 19.01
N THR A 94 10.45 0.80 20.05
CA THR A 94 10.92 1.36 21.32
C THR A 94 12.22 2.14 21.07
N PRO A 95 12.36 3.39 21.57
CA PRO A 95 13.57 4.17 21.40
C PRO A 95 14.84 3.41 21.81
N GLY A 96 15.87 3.45 20.96
CA GLY A 96 17.13 2.74 21.18
C GLY A 96 17.10 1.24 20.84
N SER A 97 15.94 0.69 20.47
CA SER A 97 15.84 -0.68 19.94
C SER A 97 15.86 -0.71 18.42
N VAL A 98 16.25 -1.86 17.83
CA VAL A 98 16.22 -2.03 16.36
C VAL A 98 14.79 -2.15 15.83
N ALA A 99 13.95 -2.97 16.48
CA ALA A 99 12.59 -3.28 16.02
C ALA A 99 11.67 -3.81 17.14
N THR A 100 11.91 -3.43 18.41
CA THR A 100 11.05 -3.87 19.50
C THR A 100 9.74 -3.08 19.44
N PRO A 101 8.56 -3.72 19.28
CA PRO A 101 7.31 -3.00 19.13
C PRO A 101 6.95 -2.23 20.41
N GLU A 102 6.51 -0.98 20.26
CA GLU A 102 6.07 -0.14 21.39
C GLU A 102 4.59 0.19 21.29
N ARG A 103 4.18 0.99 20.30
CA ARG A 103 2.79 1.44 20.13
C ARG A 103 2.26 1.06 18.75
N ARG A 104 1.00 0.63 18.69
CA ARG A 104 0.27 0.44 17.42
C ARG A 104 0.04 1.78 16.73
N LYS A 105 0.31 1.82 15.43
CA LYS A 105 -0.03 2.94 14.56
C LYS A 105 -1.42 2.71 13.97
N PRO A 106 -2.14 3.74 13.50
CA PRO A 106 -3.47 3.60 12.88
C PRO A 106 -3.51 2.59 11.73
N ILE A 107 -2.42 2.44 10.98
CA ILE A 107 -2.31 1.44 9.91
C ILE A 107 -2.55 -0.01 10.41
N TYR A 108 -2.26 -0.30 11.69
CA TYR A 108 -2.51 -1.61 12.30
C TYR A 108 -4.00 -2.01 12.22
N GLU A 109 -4.91 -1.09 12.54
CA GLU A 109 -6.34 -1.41 12.58
C GLU A 109 -6.92 -1.60 11.18
N VAL A 110 -6.48 -0.81 10.20
CA VAL A 110 -6.93 -0.99 8.81
C VAL A 110 -6.32 -2.26 8.20
N PHE A 111 -5.05 -2.57 8.48
CA PHE A 111 -4.43 -3.81 8.04
C PHE A 111 -5.18 -5.03 8.57
N ARG A 112 -5.50 -5.04 9.88
CA ARG A 112 -6.22 -6.15 10.53
C ARG A 112 -7.63 -6.37 9.94
N ARG A 113 -8.27 -5.33 9.41
CA ARG A 113 -9.65 -5.37 8.92
C ARG A 113 -9.77 -5.42 7.39
N ALA A 114 -8.65 -5.35 6.67
CA ALA A 114 -8.67 -5.17 5.21
C ALA A 114 -9.41 -6.30 4.47
N ASP A 115 -9.22 -7.55 4.86
CA ASP A 115 -9.86 -8.72 4.24
C ASP A 115 -11.08 -9.22 5.03
N THR A 116 -11.77 -8.30 5.72
CA THR A 116 -12.92 -8.62 6.59
C THR A 116 -14.17 -7.83 6.20
N PRO A 117 -15.39 -8.26 6.59
CA PRO A 117 -16.61 -7.47 6.36
C PRO A 117 -16.55 -6.06 6.96
N GLU A 118 -15.70 -5.82 7.97
CA GLU A 118 -15.50 -4.53 8.61
C GLU A 118 -14.63 -3.55 7.81
N ARG A 119 -14.05 -3.98 6.67
CA ARG A 119 -13.13 -3.18 5.85
C ARG A 119 -13.69 -1.80 5.52
N ASP A 120 -14.89 -1.74 4.95
CA ASP A 120 -15.43 -0.49 4.39
C ASP A 120 -15.62 0.57 5.48
N ALA A 121 -16.10 0.16 6.66
CA ALA A 121 -16.21 1.03 7.82
C ALA A 121 -14.83 1.48 8.33
N ALA A 122 -13.85 0.57 8.36
CA ALA A 122 -12.49 0.89 8.80
C ALA A 122 -11.75 1.82 7.84
N PHE A 123 -12.06 1.75 6.54
CA PHE A 123 -11.36 2.51 5.49
C PHE A 123 -12.03 3.86 5.19
N ALA A 124 -13.26 4.09 5.65
CA ALA A 124 -14.07 5.26 5.31
C ALA A 124 -13.37 6.61 5.56
N PHE A 125 -12.57 6.72 6.63
CA PHE A 125 -11.83 7.96 6.95
C PHE A 125 -10.83 8.37 5.87
N ALA A 126 -10.34 7.43 5.07
CA ALA A 126 -9.27 7.69 4.11
C ALA A 126 -9.78 8.36 2.82
N LEU A 127 -11.05 8.17 2.44
CA LEU A 127 -11.64 8.82 1.25
C LEU A 127 -11.50 10.36 1.26
N PRO A 128 -12.00 11.10 2.28
CA PRO A 128 -11.86 12.55 2.32
C PRO A 128 -10.40 13.00 2.43
N LEU A 129 -9.56 12.26 3.16
CA LEU A 129 -8.14 12.57 3.32
C LEU A 129 -7.35 12.45 2.01
N LEU A 130 -7.71 11.47 1.18
CA LEU A 130 -7.16 11.26 -0.16
C LEU A 130 -7.79 12.17 -1.23
N GLY A 131 -8.89 12.86 -0.92
CA GLY A 131 -9.63 13.69 -1.87
C GLY A 131 -10.30 12.90 -2.99
N ILE A 132 -10.82 11.70 -2.67
CA ILE A 132 -11.57 10.84 -3.58
C ILE A 132 -12.96 10.55 -3.03
N GLU A 133 -13.94 10.42 -3.91
CA GLU A 133 -15.34 10.11 -3.54
C GLU A 133 -15.60 8.60 -3.51
N SER A 134 -14.79 7.83 -4.24
CA SER A 134 -14.85 6.36 -4.26
C SER A 134 -13.48 5.76 -4.55
N TRP A 135 -13.29 4.51 -4.16
CA TRP A 135 -12.05 3.76 -4.39
C TRP A 135 -11.70 3.56 -5.87
N ASN A 136 -12.70 3.59 -6.75
CA ASN A 136 -12.49 3.47 -8.19
C ASN A 136 -11.91 4.75 -8.83
N GLN A 137 -11.93 5.86 -8.09
CA GLN A 137 -11.38 7.12 -8.56
C GLN A 137 -9.85 7.12 -8.44
N ARG A 138 -9.16 7.56 -9.48
CA ARG A 138 -7.72 7.82 -9.39
C ARG A 138 -7.48 8.98 -8.43
N ALA A 139 -6.78 8.72 -7.32
CA ALA A 139 -6.38 9.77 -6.42
C ALA A 139 -5.53 10.80 -7.19
N ARG A 140 -5.88 12.09 -7.11
CA ARG A 140 -5.13 13.17 -7.77
C ARG A 140 -3.74 13.28 -7.14
N ALA A 141 -2.70 13.47 -7.95
CA ALA A 141 -1.39 13.85 -7.44
C ALA A 141 -1.53 15.23 -6.79
N ARG A 142 -1.11 15.36 -5.53
CA ARG A 142 -0.82 16.67 -4.94
C ARG A 142 0.64 16.98 -5.23
#